data_AF-A0A949UEC5-F1
#
_entry.id   AF-A0A949UEC5-F1
#
_cell.length_a   1.000
_cell.length_b   1.000
_cell.length_c   1.000
_cell.angle_alpha   90.00
_cell.angle_beta   90.00
_cell.angle_gamma   90.00
#
_symmetry.space_group_name_H-M   'P 1'
#
loop_
_entity.id
_entity.type
_entity.pdbx_description
1 polymer ?
#
loop_
_entity_poly.entity_id
_entity_poly.type
_entity_poly.pdbx_seq_one_letter_code
_entity_poly.pdbx_strand_id
1 'polypeptide(L)' 'MAQLARKLRVIDYFTLGWGTMVGVGWLVVMDDWLLRGGVLGAVLGFAVGGALLLPIGYVYGKLV' A
#
# COMPACT_ATOMS: atom_id res chain seq x y z
N MET A 1 23.70 -24.18 2.98
CA MET A 1 22.92 -23.11 3.64
C MET A 1 22.72 -22.02 2.60
N ALA A 2 21.50 -21.81 2.10
CA ALA A 2 21.27 -20.75 1.13
C ALA A 2 21.36 -19.39 1.85
N GLN A 3 22.48 -18.69 1.70
CA GLN A 3 22.66 -17.36 2.25
C GLN A 3 21.87 -16.40 1.37
N LEU A 4 20.78 -15.82 1.89
CA LEU A 4 20.03 -14.81 1.15
C LEU A 4 21.00 -13.68 0.76
N ALA A 5 21.20 -13.50 -0.53
CA ALA A 5 21.88 -12.34 -1.05
C ALA A 5 21.09 -11.13 -0.55
N ARG A 6 21.69 -10.33 0.34
CA ARG A 6 21.10 -9.14 0.96
C ARG A 6 20.97 -8.03 -0.08
N LYS A 7 20.25 -8.30 -1.16
CA LYS A 7 20.02 -7.46 -2.33
C LYS A 7 18.54 -7.59 -2.69
N LEU A 8 17.69 -7.06 -1.82
CA LEU A 8 16.31 -6.78 -2.18
C LEU A 8 16.35 -5.72 -3.28
N ARG A 9 15.83 -6.04 -4.46
CA ARG A 9 15.68 -5.08 -5.55
C ARG A 9 14.48 -4.20 -5.23
N VAL A 10 14.37 -3.05 -5.91
CA VAL A 10 13.25 -2.10 -5.72
C VAL A 10 11.88 -2.80 -5.85
N ILE A 11 11.77 -3.76 -6.76
CA ILE A 11 10.55 -4.54 -6.96
C ILE A 11 10.24 -5.41 -5.72
N ASP A 12 11.24 -6.00 -5.09
CA ASP A 12 11.06 -6.83 -3.89
C ASP A 12 10.59 -6.00 -2.69
N TYR A 13 11.10 -4.77 -2.57
CA TYR A 13 10.61 -3.81 -1.57
C TYR A 13 9.17 -3.38 -1.86
N PHE A 14 8.84 -3.15 -3.13
CA PHE A 14 7.47 -2.80 -3.53
C PHE A 14 6.49 -3.94 -3.26
N THR A 15 6.80 -5.18 -3.65
CA THR A 15 5.91 -6.33 -3.40
C THR A 15 5.75 -6.60 -1.92
N LEU A 16 6.79 -6.40 -1.11
CA LEU A 16 6.71 -6.52 0.35
C LEU A 16 5.81 -5.43 0.96
N GLY A 17 5.98 -4.17 0.55
CA GLY A 17 5.13 -3.05 1.00
C GLY A 17 3.68 -3.22 0.55
N TRP A 18 3.47 -3.59 -0.70
CA TRP A 18 2.14 -3.86 -1.25
C TRP A 18 1.45 -5.03 -0.54
N GLY A 19 2.15 -6.14 -0.31
CA GLY A 19 1.61 -7.31 0.38
C GLY A 19 1.24 -7.06 1.84
N THR A 20 1.94 -6.14 2.51
CA THR A 20 1.60 -5.74 3.88
C THR A 20 0.43 -4.75 3.95
N MET A 21 0.27 -3.89 2.95
CA MET A 21 -0.86 -2.95 2.85
C MET A 21 -2.15 -3.61 2.36
N VAL A 22 -2.07 -4.41 1.29
CA VAL A 22 -3.20 -5.10 0.64
C VAL A 22 -3.32 -6.51 1.21
N GLY A 23 -3.56 -6.57 2.52
CA GLY A 23 -3.75 -7.82 3.25
C GLY A 23 -5.22 -8.27 3.31
N VAL A 24 -5.49 -9.26 4.16
CA VAL A 24 -6.84 -9.82 4.40
C VAL A 24 -7.84 -8.74 4.82
N GLY A 25 -7.39 -7.68 5.50
CA GLY A 25 -8.23 -6.56 5.90
C GLY A 25 -8.97 -5.93 4.71
N TRP A 26 -8.30 -5.73 3.58
CA TRP A 26 -8.92 -5.14 2.38
C TRP A 26 -10.12 -5.95 1.89
N LEU A 27 -9.98 -7.27 1.82
CA LEU A 27 -11.06 -8.18 1.39
C LEU A 27 -12.29 -8.09 2.29
N VAL A 28 -12.10 -7.87 3.60
CA VAL A 28 -13.20 -7.77 4.56
C VAL A 28 -13.93 -6.43 4.47
N VAL A 29 -13.23 -5.33 4.15
CA VAL A 29 -13.84 -3.98 4.08
C VAL A 29 -14.23 -3.52 2.68
N MET A 30 -13.81 -4.22 1.61
CA MET A 30 -14.14 -3.84 0.23
C MET A 30 -15.66 -3.73 -0.01
N ASP A 31 -16.44 -4.67 0.52
CA ASP A 31 -17.92 -4.62 0.41
C ASP A 31 -18.48 -3.37 1.08
N ASP A 32 -18.03 -3.04 2.31
CA ASP A 32 -18.53 -1.89 3.05
C ASP A 32 -18.15 -0.55 2.38
N TRP A 33 -16.94 -0.46 1.81
CA TRP A 33 -16.51 0.71 1.04
C TRP A 33 -17.33 0.92 -0.23
N LEU A 34 -17.62 -0.17 -0.96
CA LEU A 34 -18.38 -0.08 -2.20
C LEU A 34 -19.87 0.18 -1.93
N LEU A 35 -20.44 -0.44 -0.88
CA LEU A 35 -21.84 -0.28 -0.51
C LEU A 35 -22.15 1.11 0.08
N ARG A 36 -21.24 1.68 0.87
CA ARG A 36 -21.46 2.99 1.50
C ARG A 36 -20.97 4.17 0.66
N GLY A 37 -19.82 4.03 0.00
CA GLY A 37 -19.18 5.11 -0.77
C GLY A 37 -19.47 5.06 -2.27
N GLY A 38 -19.96 3.93 -2.78
CA GLY A 38 -20.05 3.69 -4.22
C GLY A 38 -18.67 3.60 -4.89
N VAL A 39 -18.66 3.29 -6.18
CA VAL A 39 -17.42 3.17 -6.97
C VAL A 39 -16.63 4.49 -6.99
N LEU A 40 -17.33 5.63 -7.15
CA LEU A 40 -16.70 6.95 -7.17
C LEU A 40 -16.10 7.34 -5.81
N GLY A 41 -16.81 7.06 -4.70
CA GLY A 41 -16.31 7.34 -3.36
C GLY A 41 -15.10 6.50 -3.00
N ALA A 42 -15.07 5.22 -3.42
CA ALA A 42 -13.91 4.36 -3.26
C ALA A 42 -12.69 4.89 -4.03
N VAL A 43 -12.86 5.24 -5.31
CA VAL A 43 -11.77 5.80 -6.14
C VAL A 43 -11.22 7.10 -5.54
N LEU A 44 -12.10 8.01 -5.12
CA LEU A 44 -11.67 9.26 -4.48
C LEU A 44 -11.00 9.01 -3.12
N GLY A 45 -11.52 8.10 -2.32
CA GLY A 45 -10.92 7.70 -1.04
C GLY A 45 -9.51 7.17 -1.21
N PHE A 46 -9.27 6.32 -2.21
CA PHE A 46 -7.93 5.83 -2.54
C PHE A 46 -7.02 6.92 -3.08
N ALA A 47 -7.52 7.79 -3.96
CA ALA A 47 -6.72 8.87 -4.52
C ALA A 47 -6.27 9.86 -3.43
N VAL A 48 -7.20 10.28 -2.56
CA VAL A 48 -6.91 11.21 -1.46
C VAL A 48 -6.05 10.53 -0.40
N GLY A 49 -6.39 9.31 0.01
CA GLY A 49 -5.60 8.55 0.97
C GLY A 49 -4.18 8.32 0.48
N GLY A 50 -4.00 7.90 -0.78
CA GLY A 50 -2.69 7.75 -1.39
C GLY A 50 -1.91 9.05 -1.48
N ALA A 51 -2.55 10.15 -1.86
CA ALA A 51 -1.92 11.47 -1.93
C ALA A 51 -1.42 11.94 -0.55
N LEU A 52 -2.19 11.71 0.52
CA LEU A 52 -1.81 12.02 1.89
C LEU A 52 -0.61 11.20 2.39
N LEU A 53 -0.38 10.01 1.80
CA LEU A 53 0.78 9.17 2.14
C LEU A 53 2.05 9.59 1.39
N LEU A 54 1.98 10.40 0.32
CA LEU A 54 3.15 10.83 -0.45
C LEU A 54 4.20 11.60 0.38
N PRO A 55 3.83 12.60 1.22
CA PRO A 55 4.79 13.30 2.07
C PRO A 55 5.45 12.36 3.09
N ILE A 56 4.68 11.40 3.61
CA ILE A 56 5.19 10.40 4.57
C ILE A 56 6.24 9.53 3.88
N GLY A 57 5.91 8.97 2.70
CA GLY A 57 6.85 8.19 1.90
C GLY A 57 8.12 8.97 1.53
N TYR A 58 7.99 10.27 1.22
CA TYR A 58 9.14 11.14 0.94
C TYR A 58 10.07 11.31 2.14
N VAL A 59 9.51 11.54 3.34
CA VAL A 59 10.31 11.68 4.57
C VAL A 59 11.03 10.37 4.89
N TYR A 60 10.32 9.24 4.89
CA TYR A 60 10.93 7.93 5.13
C TYR A 60 11.99 7.57 4.07
N GLY A 61 11.77 7.92 2.81
CA GLY A 61 12.75 7.71 1.74
C GLY A 61 14.01 8.56 1.87
N LYS A 62 13.97 9.68 2.60
CA LYS A 62 15.16 10.48 2.95
C LYS A 62 15.91 9.97 4.19
N LEU A 63 15.27 9.14 5.01
CA LEU A 63 15.84 8.57 6.24
C LEU A 63 16.68 7.31 5.98
N VAL A 64 16.59 6.74 4.79
CA VAL A 64 17.37 5.58 4.30
C VAL A 64 18.54 6.05 3.46
#